data_AF-A0A8C3THT1-F1
#
_entry.id   AF-A0A8C3THT1-F1
#
_cell.length_a   1.000
_cell.length_b   1.000
_cell.length_c   1.000
_cell.angle_alpha   90.00
_cell.angle_beta   90.00
_cell.angle_gamma   90.00
#
_symmetry.space_group_name_H-M   'P 1'
#
loop_
_entity.id
_entity.type
_entity.pdbx_description
1 polymer ?
#
loop_
_entity_poly.entity_id
_entity_poly.type
_entity_poly.pdbx_seq_one_letter_code
_entity_poly.pdbx_strand_id
1 'polypeptide(L)'
;MGRCYLLGLCLLLGLLRAGRGLQNVTAQLFGAEAFGTLAAFGDFNSDKQTDLFVLRGGNELLIFLADQKEPYFKPKVKLSINQGVITSVVPGDYDGDSQMDVLLTTQPQNHVTDELSVIIFWGRNQTLGKLLVFYIFSFNGDLIPDVFGVTNESDRPQILIGRNLSWHPALDTKSKMYIPHSHAFIDLNRDFTADLFLTTLSSSQQIQFETWVNKVRNKIQQTSYAKTYTDKVVFFSFLADGDGQTEHLLPACADATCQKSAIYLSKPGLNQWIPVLQDFRNKDTLWGFVPYKNNPVPITLHIGDYNMDGYPDALAILRNTSGSNQQAFLLENVPCNNASCRSIHRMFKVYWELSDLNQIKDAVVATFFDIYEDGILDIIVLSKGYFNSDFAIHTLKNNFEADAYFVKVIVLSGLCSNDCPSKITPFGVNQPGPYIMYTTVDANGYLKNGSAGQLSQSAHFALQLPYNVLGLGRSANFLDHLYVGIPRPLGEKSIRKQEWTAIIPNSQLIVIPYPHNVPRSWSAKLYLTPSNIVLLTAIALIGVCVFILAIIGILHWQEKKADDREKRQEAHRFHFDAM
;
A
#
# COMPACT_ATOMS: atom_id res chain seq x y z
N MET A 1 -56.41 -11.87 23.51
CA MET A 1 -55.56 -11.04 22.62
C MET A 1 -54.13 -11.21 23.06
N GLY A 2 -53.35 -12.08 22.41
CA GLY A 2 -52.03 -12.48 22.94
C GLY A 2 -51.22 -13.35 21.98
N ARG A 3 -51.31 -13.07 20.67
CA ARG A 3 -50.53 -13.73 19.61
C ARG A 3 -50.28 -12.74 18.48
N CYS A 4 -49.34 -11.80 18.66
CA CYS A 4 -48.83 -10.99 17.55
C CYS A 4 -47.42 -10.40 17.74
N TYR A 5 -46.74 -10.66 18.87
CA TYR A 5 -45.42 -10.08 19.15
C TYR A 5 -44.22 -11.02 18.94
N LEU A 6 -44.42 -12.29 18.56
CA LEU A 6 -43.31 -13.23 18.34
C LEU A 6 -42.81 -13.31 16.90
N LEU A 7 -43.57 -12.84 15.90
CA LEU A 7 -43.11 -12.87 14.50
C LEU A 7 -42.20 -11.69 14.11
N GLY A 8 -42.21 -10.58 14.87
CA GLY A 8 -41.35 -9.43 14.60
C GLY A 8 -39.89 -9.63 15.03
N LEU A 9 -39.63 -10.50 16.02
CA LEU A 9 -38.28 -10.72 16.56
C LEU A 9 -37.43 -11.67 15.70
N CYS A 10 -38.05 -12.63 15.01
CA CYS A 10 -37.31 -13.53 14.10
C CYS A 10 -36.92 -12.89 12.77
N LEU A 11 -37.61 -11.82 12.34
CA LEU A 11 -37.25 -11.07 11.12
C LEU A 11 -36.11 -10.05 11.33
N LEU A 12 -35.88 -9.61 12.57
CA LEU A 12 -34.74 -8.74 12.92
C LEU A 12 -33.45 -9.52 13.22
N LEU A 13 -33.55 -10.80 13.58
CA LEU A 13 -32.38 -11.69 13.74
C LEU A 13 -31.88 -12.28 12.40
N GLY A 14 -32.63 -12.12 11.31
CA GLY A 14 -32.24 -12.56 9.95
C GLY A 14 -31.41 -11.54 9.17
N LEU A 15 -31.32 -10.28 9.64
CA LEU A 15 -30.60 -9.18 8.98
C LEU A 15 -29.25 -8.84 9.64
N LEU A 16 -28.86 -9.56 10.69
CA LEU A 16 -27.55 -9.44 11.35
C LEU A 16 -26.75 -10.73 11.16
N ARG A 17 -26.52 -11.11 9.89
CA ARG A 17 -25.21 -11.65 9.56
C ARG A 17 -24.31 -10.45 9.27
N ALA A 18 -23.77 -9.83 10.32
CA ALA A 18 -22.50 -9.14 10.17
C ALA A 18 -21.49 -10.23 9.79
N GLY A 19 -21.37 -10.47 8.48
CA GLY A 19 -20.49 -11.48 7.95
C GLY A 19 -19.07 -11.07 8.30
N ARG A 20 -18.41 -11.83 9.16
CA ARG A 20 -16.95 -11.91 9.14
C ARG A 20 -16.58 -12.42 7.75
N GLY A 21 -16.11 -11.54 6.88
CA GLY A 21 -15.82 -11.91 5.50
C GLY A 21 -15.60 -10.70 4.62
N LEU A 22 -15.23 -10.99 3.38
CA LEU A 22 -15.12 -9.98 2.34
C LEU A 22 -16.47 -9.80 1.65
N GLN A 23 -16.71 -8.62 1.10
CA GLN A 23 -17.89 -8.32 0.32
C GLN A 23 -17.50 -7.91 -1.10
N ASN A 24 -18.07 -8.55 -2.11
CA ASN A 24 -17.82 -8.15 -3.48
C ASN A 24 -18.49 -6.79 -3.78
N VAL A 25 -17.68 -5.80 -4.16
CA VAL A 25 -18.11 -4.42 -4.47
C VAL A 25 -17.75 -4.02 -5.91
N THR A 26 -17.34 -4.97 -6.75
CA THR A 26 -16.85 -4.75 -8.12
C THR A 26 -17.78 -3.89 -8.96
N ALA A 27 -19.08 -4.22 -8.99
CA ALA A 27 -20.07 -3.51 -9.79
C ALA A 27 -20.27 -2.06 -9.33
N GLN A 28 -20.16 -1.82 -8.02
CA GLN A 28 -20.27 -0.49 -7.42
C GLN A 28 -19.09 0.41 -7.81
N LEU A 29 -17.90 -0.18 -7.92
CA LEU A 29 -16.67 0.54 -8.22
C LEU A 29 -16.51 0.84 -9.70
N PHE A 30 -16.75 -0.15 -10.57
CA PHE A 30 -16.42 -0.05 -12.00
C PHE A 30 -17.65 -0.09 -12.93
N GLY A 31 -18.83 -0.44 -12.43
CA GLY A 31 -19.98 -0.74 -13.29
C GLY A 31 -19.66 -1.86 -14.29
N ALA A 32 -19.82 -1.58 -15.58
CA ALA A 32 -19.50 -2.51 -16.67
C ALA A 32 -18.01 -2.51 -17.08
N GLU A 33 -17.19 -1.63 -16.50
CA GLU A 33 -15.79 -1.39 -16.91
C GLU A 33 -14.77 -2.20 -16.08
N ALA A 34 -15.21 -3.24 -15.37
CA ALA A 34 -14.41 -4.06 -14.45
C ALA A 34 -13.47 -5.06 -15.16
N PHE A 35 -12.67 -4.59 -16.11
CA PHE A 35 -11.76 -5.43 -16.88
C PHE A 35 -10.52 -4.68 -17.38
N GLY A 36 -9.47 -5.47 -17.62
CA GLY A 36 -8.14 -5.02 -18.00
C GLY A 36 -7.09 -5.52 -17.00
N THR A 37 -5.84 -5.15 -17.25
CA THR A 37 -4.71 -5.47 -16.37
C THR A 37 -4.39 -4.27 -15.48
N LEU A 38 -4.61 -4.40 -14.18
CA LEU A 38 -4.18 -3.39 -13.21
C LEU A 38 -2.65 -3.35 -13.16
N ALA A 39 -2.08 -2.17 -13.45
CA ALA A 39 -0.64 -2.00 -13.64
C ALA A 39 0.02 -1.15 -12.55
N ALA A 40 -0.67 -0.14 -12.02
CA ALA A 40 -0.15 0.75 -10.97
C ALA A 40 -1.27 1.49 -10.21
N PHE A 41 -0.87 2.14 -9.13
CA PHE A 41 -1.69 3.03 -8.30
C PHE A 41 -1.01 4.40 -8.17
N GLY A 42 -1.79 5.47 -8.03
CA GLY A 42 -1.30 6.82 -7.77
C GLY A 42 -2.41 7.86 -7.84
N ASP A 43 -2.24 9.03 -7.23
CA ASP A 43 -3.17 10.18 -7.28
C ASP A 43 -2.86 11.12 -8.47
N PHE A 44 -3.34 10.77 -9.66
CA PHE A 44 -2.92 11.39 -10.94
C PHE A 44 -3.38 12.85 -11.04
N ASN A 45 -4.54 13.18 -10.48
CA ASN A 45 -5.13 14.52 -10.52
C ASN A 45 -4.86 15.37 -9.25
N SER A 46 -4.04 14.87 -8.33
CA SER A 46 -3.68 15.52 -7.06
C SER A 46 -4.87 15.85 -6.16
N ASP A 47 -5.92 15.01 -6.17
CA ASP A 47 -7.12 15.20 -5.36
C ASP A 47 -7.09 14.50 -3.98
N LYS A 48 -5.97 13.83 -3.67
CA LYS A 48 -5.67 13.03 -2.47
C LYS A 48 -6.31 11.65 -2.42
N GLN A 49 -7.01 11.23 -3.47
CA GLN A 49 -7.52 9.86 -3.59
C GLN A 49 -6.65 9.06 -4.55
N THR A 50 -6.58 7.75 -4.32
CA THR A 50 -5.76 6.88 -5.14
C THR A 50 -6.49 6.45 -6.42
N ASP A 51 -5.92 6.75 -7.58
CA ASP A 51 -6.41 6.34 -8.89
C ASP A 51 -5.79 5.01 -9.35
N LEU A 52 -6.45 4.39 -10.33
CA LEU A 52 -6.06 3.08 -10.87
C LEU A 52 -5.57 3.20 -12.31
N PHE A 53 -4.42 2.60 -12.61
CA PHE A 53 -3.84 2.53 -13.94
C PHE A 53 -4.11 1.15 -14.54
N VAL A 54 -4.94 1.09 -15.59
CA VAL A 54 -5.44 -0.17 -16.16
C VAL A 54 -5.06 -0.27 -17.64
N LEU A 55 -4.36 -1.36 -18.00
CA LEU A 55 -4.02 -1.68 -19.38
C LEU A 55 -5.13 -2.50 -20.04
N ARG A 56 -5.45 -2.19 -21.31
CA ARG A 56 -6.43 -2.93 -22.11
C ARG A 56 -5.92 -3.18 -23.52
N GLY A 57 -6.23 -4.36 -24.06
CA GLY A 57 -5.85 -4.74 -25.42
C GLY A 57 -4.33 -4.74 -25.69
N GLY A 58 -3.51 -4.64 -24.64
CA GLY A 58 -2.06 -4.57 -24.69
C GLY A 58 -1.47 -3.21 -25.10
N ASN A 59 -2.23 -2.29 -25.70
CA ASN A 59 -1.69 -1.02 -26.23
C ASN A 59 -2.42 0.23 -25.71
N GLU A 60 -3.43 0.07 -24.86
CA GLU A 60 -4.15 1.18 -24.24
C GLU A 60 -3.90 1.20 -22.74
N LEU A 61 -3.59 2.38 -22.20
CA LEU A 61 -3.63 2.69 -20.78
C LEU A 61 -4.85 3.58 -20.51
N LEU A 62 -5.69 3.14 -19.58
CA LEU A 62 -6.78 3.91 -19.01
C LEU A 62 -6.45 4.27 -17.56
N ILE A 63 -6.61 5.54 -17.20
CA ILE A 63 -6.52 5.98 -15.81
C ILE A 63 -7.93 6.18 -15.28
N PHE A 64 -8.29 5.37 -14.29
CA PHE A 64 -9.56 5.43 -13.59
C PHE A 64 -9.40 6.37 -12.40
N LEU A 65 -9.97 7.56 -12.52
CA LEU A 65 -9.93 8.52 -11.41
C LEU A 65 -10.98 8.15 -10.37
N ALA A 66 -10.59 8.24 -9.10
CA ALA A 66 -11.51 8.14 -7.97
C ALA A 66 -12.57 9.26 -8.04
N ASP A 67 -13.79 8.93 -7.62
CA ASP A 67 -14.93 9.83 -7.70
C ASP A 67 -15.86 9.58 -6.50
N GLN A 68 -16.57 10.61 -6.03
CA GLN A 68 -17.44 10.52 -4.86
C GLN A 68 -18.78 9.82 -5.16
N LYS A 69 -19.08 9.54 -6.43
CA LYS A 69 -20.36 8.95 -6.88
C LYS A 69 -20.12 7.72 -7.72
N GLU A 70 -20.93 6.68 -7.46
CA GLU A 70 -20.97 5.45 -8.24
C GLU A 70 -21.13 5.70 -9.75
N PRO A 71 -20.36 4.99 -10.62
CA PRO A 71 -19.23 4.13 -10.26
C PRO A 71 -18.06 4.93 -9.67
N TYR A 72 -17.50 4.48 -8.54
CA TYR A 72 -16.47 5.20 -7.78
C TYR A 72 -15.13 5.34 -8.53
N PHE A 73 -14.88 4.52 -9.55
CA PHE A 73 -13.74 4.64 -10.43
C PHE A 73 -14.21 4.88 -11.87
N LYS A 74 -13.78 6.00 -12.47
CA LYS A 74 -14.21 6.41 -13.82
C LYS A 74 -13.02 6.53 -14.76
N PRO A 75 -13.01 5.86 -15.92
CA PRO A 75 -11.92 5.96 -16.88
C PRO A 75 -11.94 7.33 -17.58
N LYS A 76 -11.22 8.31 -17.03
CA LYS A 76 -11.24 9.70 -17.53
C LYS A 76 -10.05 10.03 -18.44
N VAL A 77 -8.95 9.30 -18.33
CA VAL A 77 -7.75 9.50 -19.16
C VAL A 77 -7.51 8.24 -19.98
N LYS A 78 -7.26 8.41 -21.29
CA LYS A 78 -6.91 7.34 -22.22
C LYS A 78 -5.64 7.69 -22.98
N LEU A 79 -4.65 6.82 -22.89
CA LEU A 79 -3.39 6.90 -23.62
C LEU A 79 -3.26 5.64 -24.48
N SER A 80 -3.01 5.81 -25.78
CA SER A 80 -2.83 4.70 -26.72
C SER A 80 -1.45 4.78 -27.37
N ILE A 81 -0.76 3.65 -27.46
CA ILE A 81 0.51 3.54 -28.21
C ILE A 81 0.26 2.95 -29.60
N ASN A 82 0.98 3.47 -30.59
CA ASN A 82 0.79 3.08 -32.00
C ASN A 82 1.50 1.76 -32.36
N GLN A 83 2.52 1.36 -31.60
CA GLN A 83 3.36 0.19 -31.91
C GLN A 83 3.79 -0.51 -30.62
N GLY A 84 3.63 -1.83 -30.59
CA GLY A 84 4.05 -2.67 -29.47
C GLY A 84 2.97 -2.89 -28.42
N VAL A 85 3.36 -3.63 -27.37
CA VAL A 85 2.54 -3.96 -26.21
C VAL A 85 3.15 -3.28 -24.99
N ILE A 86 2.33 -2.62 -24.17
CA ILE A 86 2.72 -2.04 -22.89
C ILE A 86 3.00 -3.19 -21.91
N THR A 87 4.20 -3.21 -21.35
CA THR A 87 4.64 -4.24 -20.40
C THR A 87 4.60 -3.77 -18.96
N SER A 88 4.74 -2.46 -18.71
CA SER A 88 4.68 -1.87 -17.37
C SER A 88 4.29 -0.40 -17.41
N VAL A 89 3.73 0.07 -16.30
CA VAL A 89 3.35 1.46 -16.04
C VAL A 89 3.97 1.88 -14.72
N VAL A 90 4.66 3.01 -14.68
CA VAL A 90 5.21 3.58 -13.44
C VAL A 90 4.81 5.06 -13.35
N PRO A 91 3.88 5.40 -12.45
CA PRO A 91 3.55 6.78 -12.14
C PRO A 91 4.68 7.46 -11.33
N GLY A 92 4.94 8.75 -11.57
CA GLY A 92 5.94 9.53 -10.85
C GLY A 92 6.13 10.92 -11.47
N ASP A 93 6.81 11.83 -10.77
CA ASP A 93 7.11 13.20 -11.23
C ASP A 93 8.52 13.26 -11.84
N TYR A 94 8.65 12.99 -13.13
CA TYR A 94 9.94 12.78 -13.77
C TYR A 94 10.61 14.09 -14.23
N ASP A 95 9.86 15.19 -14.35
CA ASP A 95 10.41 16.50 -14.69
C ASP A 95 10.57 17.45 -13.48
N GLY A 96 10.02 17.06 -12.32
CA GLY A 96 10.14 17.76 -11.05
C GLY A 96 9.18 18.95 -10.91
N ASP A 97 8.08 18.97 -11.66
CA ASP A 97 7.08 20.04 -11.62
C ASP A 97 6.01 19.85 -10.53
N SER A 98 6.11 18.76 -9.76
CA SER A 98 5.19 18.35 -8.68
C SER A 98 3.80 17.94 -9.16
N GLN A 99 3.67 17.53 -10.42
CA GLN A 99 2.55 16.78 -10.97
C GLN A 99 2.97 15.34 -11.24
N MET A 100 1.98 14.45 -11.35
CA MET A 100 2.25 13.07 -11.65
C MET A 100 2.25 12.81 -13.15
N ASP A 101 3.37 12.29 -13.62
CA ASP A 101 3.56 11.80 -14.96
C ASP A 101 3.44 10.28 -15.01
N VAL A 102 3.56 9.74 -16.22
CA VAL A 102 3.48 8.30 -16.44
C VAL A 102 4.63 7.83 -17.33
N LEU A 103 5.42 6.89 -16.83
CA LEU A 103 6.39 6.15 -17.61
C LEU A 103 5.78 4.82 -18.07
N LEU A 104 5.86 4.57 -19.37
CA LEU A 104 5.45 3.32 -20.02
C LEU A 104 6.68 2.59 -20.56
N THR A 105 6.70 1.27 -20.34
CA THR A 105 7.61 0.38 -21.07
C THR A 105 6.83 -0.39 -22.12
N THR A 106 7.40 -0.51 -23.30
CA THR A 106 6.75 -1.15 -24.45
C THR A 106 7.68 -2.17 -25.10
N GLN A 107 7.13 -3.29 -25.55
CA GLN A 107 7.86 -4.32 -26.28
C GLN A 107 7.29 -4.49 -27.70
N PRO A 108 8.12 -4.74 -28.73
CA PRO A 108 7.61 -5.05 -30.06
C PRO A 108 6.70 -6.28 -30.06
N GLN A 109 5.57 -6.20 -30.76
CA GLN A 109 4.51 -7.23 -30.75
C GLN A 109 4.98 -8.61 -31.25
N ASN A 110 6.05 -8.67 -32.04
CA ASN A 110 6.60 -9.91 -32.57
C ASN A 110 7.65 -10.58 -31.66
N HIS A 111 7.92 -10.05 -30.45
CA HIS A 111 8.92 -10.56 -29.49
C HIS A 111 10.27 -10.94 -30.12
N VAL A 112 10.67 -10.27 -31.20
CA VAL A 112 11.92 -10.59 -31.92
C VAL A 112 13.14 -10.24 -31.05
N THR A 113 12.98 -9.28 -30.14
CA THR A 113 13.99 -8.86 -29.18
C THR A 113 13.36 -8.68 -27.79
N ASP A 114 14.13 -8.95 -26.74
CA ASP A 114 13.79 -8.65 -25.33
C ASP A 114 13.98 -7.16 -25.00
N GLU A 115 13.98 -6.29 -26.02
CA GLU A 115 14.20 -4.86 -25.87
C GLU A 115 12.90 -4.15 -25.46
N LEU A 116 12.98 -3.40 -24.36
CA LEU A 116 11.93 -2.52 -23.87
C LEU A 116 12.21 -1.10 -24.36
N SER A 117 11.24 -0.45 -25.00
CA SER A 117 11.31 0.99 -25.28
C SER A 117 10.59 1.75 -24.17
N VAL A 118 11.25 2.78 -23.63
CA VAL A 118 10.72 3.60 -22.52
C VAL A 118 10.18 4.93 -23.06
N ILE A 119 8.94 5.26 -22.68
CA ILE A 119 8.25 6.49 -23.07
C ILE A 119 7.72 7.15 -21.80
N ILE A 120 7.93 8.46 -21.63
CA ILE A 120 7.35 9.23 -20.52
C ILE A 120 6.32 10.23 -21.05
N PHE A 121 5.22 10.37 -20.30
CA PHE A 121 4.08 11.24 -20.55
C PHE A 121 3.93 12.26 -19.40
N TRP A 122 4.49 13.46 -19.59
CA TRP A 122 4.42 14.60 -18.65
C TRP A 122 3.88 15.89 -19.32
N GLY A 123 3.10 15.73 -20.40
CA GLY A 123 2.54 16.82 -21.21
C GLY A 123 2.95 16.81 -22.68
N ARG A 124 4.11 16.21 -23.01
CA ARG A 124 4.49 15.77 -24.37
C ARG A 124 5.11 14.37 -24.28
N ASN A 125 4.97 13.58 -25.33
CA ASN A 125 5.56 12.24 -25.36
C ASN A 125 7.08 12.35 -25.58
N GLN A 126 7.86 11.83 -24.63
CA GLN A 126 9.31 11.72 -24.76
C GLN A 126 9.77 10.27 -24.69
N THR A 127 10.47 9.81 -25.72
CA THR A 127 11.06 8.46 -25.77
C THR A 127 12.50 8.53 -25.30
N LEU A 128 12.87 7.70 -24.31
CA LEU A 128 14.18 7.74 -23.65
C LEU A 128 15.21 6.74 -24.23
N GLY A 129 14.76 5.82 -25.08
CA GLY A 129 15.61 4.80 -25.71
C GLY A 129 15.19 3.37 -25.37
N LYS A 130 16.07 2.41 -25.64
CA LYS A 130 15.84 0.98 -25.46
C LYS A 130 16.62 0.43 -24.26
N LEU A 131 15.94 -0.30 -23.38
CA LEU A 131 16.47 -0.94 -22.18
C LEU A 131 16.15 -2.43 -22.16
N LEU A 132 16.98 -3.22 -21.48
CA LEU A 132 16.73 -4.64 -21.20
C LEU A 132 16.06 -4.83 -19.84
N VAL A 133 16.45 -4.01 -18.87
CA VAL A 133 15.95 -4.01 -17.49
C VAL A 133 15.74 -2.56 -17.09
N PHE A 134 14.70 -2.27 -16.31
CA PHE A 134 14.46 -0.93 -15.78
C PHE A 134 13.99 -0.98 -14.32
N TYR A 135 14.34 0.05 -13.55
CA TYR A 135 13.91 0.26 -12.18
C TYR A 135 13.92 1.77 -11.87
N ILE A 136 12.95 2.26 -11.11
CA ILE A 136 12.73 3.70 -10.90
C ILE A 136 12.97 4.08 -9.44
N PHE A 137 13.87 5.03 -9.21
CA PHE A 137 14.13 5.60 -7.88
C PHE A 137 15.02 6.86 -8.00
N SER A 138 15.11 7.70 -6.97
CA SER A 138 16.05 8.84 -6.96
C SER A 138 17.44 8.37 -6.51
N PHE A 139 18.37 8.22 -7.46
CA PHE A 139 19.72 7.71 -7.19
C PHE A 139 20.63 8.79 -6.58
N ASN A 140 20.47 10.04 -7.03
CA ASN A 140 21.28 11.18 -6.57
C ASN A 140 20.68 11.88 -5.33
N GLY A 141 19.50 11.49 -4.86
CA GLY A 141 18.81 12.07 -3.70
C GLY A 141 18.27 13.48 -3.92
N ASP A 142 18.00 13.88 -5.16
CA ASP A 142 17.32 15.14 -5.51
C ASP A 142 15.79 15.06 -5.45
N LEU A 143 15.25 13.85 -5.16
CA LEU A 143 13.83 13.53 -5.06
C LEU A 143 13.06 13.55 -6.39
N ILE A 144 13.77 13.67 -7.51
CA ILE A 144 13.24 13.39 -8.85
C ILE A 144 13.54 11.91 -9.15
N PRO A 145 12.58 11.13 -9.69
CA PRO A 145 12.81 9.75 -10.09
C PRO A 145 13.82 9.66 -11.24
N ASP A 146 14.85 8.85 -11.04
CA ASP A 146 15.82 8.47 -12.06
C ASP A 146 15.47 7.09 -12.64
N VAL A 147 15.92 6.80 -13.87
CA VAL A 147 15.70 5.51 -14.53
C VAL A 147 16.97 4.69 -14.49
N PHE A 148 17.00 3.66 -13.65
CA PHE A 148 18.07 2.67 -13.59
C PHE A 148 17.80 1.55 -14.57
N GLY A 149 18.81 1.08 -15.30
CA GLY A 149 18.62 -0.02 -16.22
C GLY A 149 19.90 -0.52 -16.87
N VAL A 150 19.78 -1.60 -17.64
CA VAL A 150 20.86 -2.10 -18.50
C VAL A 150 20.49 -1.80 -19.94
N THR A 151 21.36 -1.10 -20.66
CA THR A 151 21.19 -0.78 -22.08
C THR A 151 21.82 -1.86 -22.96
N ASN A 152 21.46 -1.92 -24.24
CA ASN A 152 22.14 -2.82 -25.19
C ASN A 152 23.59 -2.43 -25.48
N GLU A 153 23.95 -1.18 -25.21
CA GLU A 153 25.28 -0.63 -25.47
C GLU A 153 26.26 -0.92 -24.33
N SER A 154 25.76 -1.30 -23.15
CA SER A 154 26.58 -1.55 -21.97
C SER A 154 26.10 -2.76 -21.18
N ASP A 155 27.02 -3.70 -20.91
CA ASP A 155 26.77 -4.79 -19.96
C ASP A 155 26.72 -4.33 -18.49
N ARG A 156 26.98 -3.04 -18.22
CA ARG A 156 26.92 -2.46 -16.87
C ARG A 156 25.62 -1.71 -16.67
N PRO A 157 25.07 -1.68 -15.44
CA PRO A 157 23.91 -0.87 -15.14
C PRO A 157 24.24 0.62 -15.29
N GLN A 158 23.33 1.32 -15.96
CA GLN A 158 23.34 2.76 -16.15
C GLN A 158 22.16 3.39 -15.41
N ILE A 159 22.30 4.67 -15.11
CA ILE A 159 21.27 5.51 -14.52
C ILE A 159 21.04 6.71 -15.43
N LEU A 160 19.80 6.95 -15.82
CA LEU A 160 19.38 8.17 -16.49
C LEU A 160 18.92 9.15 -15.43
N ILE A 161 19.64 10.26 -15.28
CA ILE A 161 19.26 11.29 -14.31
C ILE A 161 18.07 12.08 -14.85
N GLY A 162 16.93 12.07 -14.15
CA GLY A 162 15.64 12.55 -14.64
C GLY A 162 15.67 13.98 -15.17
N ARG A 163 16.20 14.92 -14.37
CA ARG A 163 16.23 16.35 -14.73
C ARG A 163 17.08 16.69 -15.97
N ASN A 164 18.17 15.97 -16.21
CA ASN A 164 19.11 16.26 -17.31
C ASN A 164 19.00 15.27 -18.47
N LEU A 165 18.22 14.19 -18.30
CA LEU A 165 18.05 13.10 -19.24
C LEU A 165 19.39 12.62 -19.83
N SER A 166 20.36 12.40 -18.94
CA SER A 166 21.72 11.99 -19.28
C SER A 166 22.05 10.66 -18.62
N TRP A 167 22.60 9.73 -19.41
CA TRP A 167 23.00 8.39 -18.96
C TRP A 167 24.37 8.44 -18.29
N HIS A 168 24.48 7.84 -17.11
CA HIS A 168 25.73 7.69 -16.36
C HIS A 168 25.91 6.23 -15.91
N PRO A 169 27.15 5.74 -15.76
CA PRO A 169 27.41 4.46 -15.09
C PRO A 169 26.91 4.52 -13.64
N ALA A 170 26.05 3.59 -13.24
CA ALA A 170 25.43 3.61 -11.91
C ALA A 170 26.29 2.87 -10.87
N LEU A 171 26.70 1.65 -11.20
CA LEU A 171 27.39 0.73 -10.28
C LEU A 171 28.49 -0.06 -11.00
N ASP A 172 29.53 -0.44 -10.26
CA ASP A 172 30.65 -1.26 -10.76
C ASP A 172 30.38 -2.78 -10.75
N THR A 173 29.11 -3.19 -10.75
CA THR A 173 28.76 -4.62 -10.81
C THR A 173 29.03 -5.19 -12.20
N LYS A 174 29.55 -6.42 -12.24
CA LYS A 174 29.76 -7.21 -13.46
C LYS A 174 28.75 -8.35 -13.59
N SER A 175 27.91 -8.56 -12.58
CA SER A 175 26.89 -9.59 -12.57
C SER A 175 25.76 -9.18 -13.52
N LYS A 176 25.26 -10.12 -14.32
CA LYS A 176 24.10 -9.85 -15.17
C LYS A 176 22.85 -9.69 -14.29
N MET A 177 21.98 -8.74 -14.62
CA MET A 177 20.69 -8.61 -13.95
C MET A 177 19.83 -9.84 -14.26
N TYR A 178 19.15 -10.38 -13.25
CA TYR A 178 18.22 -11.49 -13.43
C TYR A 178 16.90 -10.96 -14.00
N ILE A 179 16.29 -11.64 -14.95
CA ILE A 179 14.95 -11.31 -15.45
C ILE A 179 14.08 -12.55 -15.31
N PRO A 180 12.87 -12.45 -14.72
CA PRO A 180 12.28 -11.26 -14.09
C PRO A 180 12.96 -10.86 -12.75
N HIS A 181 13.11 -9.57 -12.44
CA HIS A 181 13.86 -9.07 -11.25
C HIS A 181 12.95 -8.59 -10.11
N SER A 182 13.50 -8.50 -8.89
CA SER A 182 12.84 -7.85 -7.73
C SER A 182 13.76 -6.84 -7.07
N HIS A 183 14.31 -5.94 -7.88
CA HIS A 183 15.10 -4.82 -7.40
C HIS A 183 14.27 -3.99 -6.42
N ALA A 184 14.94 -3.45 -5.39
CA ALA A 184 14.26 -2.61 -4.42
C ALA A 184 15.13 -1.46 -3.91
N PHE A 185 14.46 -0.38 -3.51
CA PHE A 185 15.05 0.83 -2.96
C PHE A 185 14.39 1.13 -1.61
N ILE A 186 15.03 0.69 -0.54
CA ILE A 186 14.49 0.70 0.82
C ILE A 186 15.64 0.71 1.82
N ASP A 187 15.43 1.26 3.02
CA ASP A 187 16.43 1.22 4.07
C ASP A 187 16.64 -0.22 4.57
N LEU A 188 17.86 -0.73 4.41
CA LEU A 188 18.27 -2.09 4.79
C LEU A 188 19.25 -2.10 5.98
N ASN A 189 19.71 -0.92 6.42
CA ASN A 189 20.74 -0.80 7.45
C ASN A 189 20.29 0.06 8.65
N ARG A 190 19.07 0.61 8.61
CA ARG A 190 18.42 1.45 9.62
C ARG A 190 19.07 2.81 9.82
N ASP A 191 19.58 3.42 8.76
CA ASP A 191 20.09 4.79 8.79
C ASP A 191 19.11 5.82 8.21
N PHE A 192 17.86 5.44 7.98
CA PHE A 192 16.76 6.25 7.43
C PHE A 192 17.02 6.76 6.01
N THR A 193 18.01 6.20 5.30
CA THR A 193 18.17 6.39 3.85
C THR A 193 17.94 5.08 3.14
N ALA A 194 17.30 5.14 1.97
CA ALA A 194 17.16 3.97 1.12
C ALA A 194 18.52 3.44 0.64
N ASP A 195 18.64 2.13 0.66
CA ASP A 195 19.71 1.34 0.05
C ASP A 195 19.17 0.63 -1.20
N LEU A 196 20.07 0.17 -2.05
CA LEU A 196 19.70 -0.54 -3.28
C LEU A 196 19.89 -2.06 -3.11
N PHE A 197 18.85 -2.82 -3.37
CA PHE A 197 18.86 -4.28 -3.42
C PHE A 197 18.71 -4.74 -4.86
N LEU A 198 19.66 -5.54 -5.35
CA LEU A 198 19.65 -6.06 -6.71
C LEU A 198 19.60 -7.57 -6.74
N THR A 199 18.87 -8.09 -7.73
CA THR A 199 18.77 -9.51 -8.05
C THR A 199 19.61 -9.76 -9.29
N THR A 200 20.73 -10.45 -9.13
CA THR A 200 21.70 -10.68 -10.20
C THR A 200 21.96 -12.16 -10.41
N LEU A 201 22.69 -12.50 -11.47
CA LEU A 201 23.15 -13.84 -11.77
C LEU A 201 24.66 -13.93 -11.49
N SER A 202 25.04 -14.96 -10.75
CA SER A 202 26.45 -15.32 -10.54
C SER A 202 27.10 -15.80 -11.84
N SER A 203 28.42 -15.95 -11.82
CA SER A 203 29.16 -16.59 -12.93
C SER A 203 28.72 -18.03 -13.22
N SER A 204 28.16 -18.72 -12.23
CA SER A 204 27.56 -20.06 -12.35
C SER A 204 26.10 -20.06 -12.78
N GLN A 205 25.55 -18.92 -13.25
CA GLN A 205 24.14 -18.73 -13.61
C GLN A 205 23.14 -19.00 -12.47
N GLN A 206 23.59 -18.87 -11.22
CA GLN A 206 22.71 -18.96 -10.05
C GLN A 206 22.24 -17.56 -9.64
N ILE A 207 21.00 -17.47 -9.18
CA ILE A 207 20.45 -16.22 -8.64
C ILE A 207 21.23 -15.85 -7.37
N GLN A 208 21.69 -14.60 -7.30
CA GLN A 208 22.38 -14.03 -6.16
C GLN A 208 21.82 -12.64 -5.84
N PHE A 209 22.07 -12.17 -4.62
CA PHE A 209 21.59 -10.88 -4.15
C PHE A 209 22.75 -9.96 -3.81
N GLU A 210 22.66 -8.73 -4.29
CA GLU A 210 23.64 -7.69 -4.04
C GLU A 210 22.96 -6.55 -3.28
N THR A 211 23.46 -6.24 -2.10
CA THR A 211 23.03 -5.08 -1.32
C THR A 211 24.06 -3.97 -1.45
N TRP A 212 23.61 -2.79 -1.84
CA TRP A 212 24.41 -1.61 -2.13
C TRP A 212 24.02 -0.50 -1.15
N VAL A 213 24.82 -0.33 -0.10
CA VAL A 213 24.50 0.56 1.03
C VAL A 213 25.01 1.98 0.79
N ASN A 214 24.15 2.99 0.98
CA ASN A 214 24.51 4.40 0.82
C ASN A 214 25.27 4.94 2.05
N LYS A 215 26.60 4.77 2.07
CA LYS A 215 27.45 5.27 3.16
C LYS A 215 27.93 6.71 2.98
N VAL A 216 28.01 7.40 4.10
CA VAL A 216 28.48 8.79 4.30
C VAL A 216 29.83 9.15 3.63
N ARG A 217 30.67 8.18 3.23
CA ARG A 217 32.02 8.41 2.65
C ARG A 217 32.06 8.38 1.11
N ASN A 218 30.97 8.69 0.40
CA ASN A 218 30.89 8.54 -1.07
C ASN A 218 31.22 7.12 -1.55
N LYS A 219 30.92 6.11 -0.74
CA LYS A 219 31.17 4.71 -1.11
C LYS A 219 29.89 3.94 -0.96
N ILE A 220 29.38 3.46 -2.08
CA ILE A 220 28.37 2.41 -2.07
C ILE A 220 29.10 1.11 -1.74
N GLN A 221 28.83 0.53 -0.58
CA GLN A 221 29.45 -0.74 -0.21
C GLN A 221 28.57 -1.88 -0.70
N GLN A 222 29.11 -2.67 -1.62
CA GLN A 222 28.49 -3.93 -2.03
C GLN A 222 28.71 -4.97 -0.95
N THR A 223 27.62 -5.56 -0.47
CA THR A 223 27.64 -6.83 0.25
C THR A 223 26.85 -7.83 -0.58
N SER A 224 27.53 -8.86 -1.06
CA SER A 224 26.90 -9.91 -1.86
C SER A 224 26.63 -11.12 -0.99
N TYR A 225 25.37 -11.55 -0.96
CA TYR A 225 24.98 -12.78 -0.31
C TYR A 225 24.60 -13.78 -1.40
N ALA A 226 25.46 -14.78 -1.58
CA ALA A 226 25.16 -15.94 -2.41
C ALA A 226 24.71 -17.08 -1.52
N LYS A 227 23.42 -17.46 -1.59
CA LYS A 227 23.02 -18.84 -1.24
C LYS A 227 21.68 -19.23 -1.82
N THR A 228 21.75 -20.22 -2.70
CA THR A 228 20.67 -20.92 -3.39
C THR A 228 20.10 -22.01 -2.48
N TYR A 229 18.80 -22.00 -2.22
CA TYR A 229 18.14 -23.25 -1.82
C TYR A 229 17.60 -24.01 -3.02
N THR A 230 17.17 -23.36 -4.10
CA THR A 230 16.69 -24.05 -5.31
C THR A 230 16.82 -23.26 -6.60
N ASP A 231 16.96 -23.98 -7.71
CA ASP A 231 17.34 -23.45 -9.02
C ASP A 231 16.28 -22.58 -9.71
N LYS A 232 15.05 -22.42 -9.20
CA LYS A 232 13.96 -21.83 -10.02
C LYS A 232 12.89 -21.03 -9.23
N VAL A 233 12.72 -19.80 -9.72
CA VAL A 233 11.66 -18.79 -9.51
C VAL A 233 11.64 -18.14 -8.12
N VAL A 234 11.90 -16.83 -8.11
CA VAL A 234 11.99 -16.00 -6.92
C VAL A 234 11.55 -14.58 -7.27
N PHE A 235 10.53 -14.06 -6.58
CA PHE A 235 10.39 -12.61 -6.37
C PHE A 235 10.57 -12.29 -4.90
N PHE A 236 11.09 -11.12 -4.58
CA PHE A 236 11.22 -10.65 -3.19
C PHE A 236 10.11 -9.71 -2.82
N SER A 237 9.63 -9.86 -1.59
CA SER A 237 8.82 -8.85 -0.92
C SER A 237 9.52 -8.43 0.36
N PHE A 238 9.44 -7.15 0.69
CA PHE A 238 9.98 -6.62 1.94
C PHE A 238 8.86 -6.54 2.95
N LEU A 239 9.06 -7.16 4.10
CA LEU A 239 8.15 -7.11 5.24
C LEU A 239 8.85 -6.31 6.34
N ALA A 240 8.12 -5.47 7.03
CA ALA A 240 8.59 -4.93 8.30
C ALA A 240 7.71 -5.51 9.39
N ASP A 241 8.31 -6.22 10.35
CA ASP A 241 7.58 -6.81 11.46
C ASP A 241 7.51 -5.83 12.65
N GLY A 242 6.84 -6.28 13.72
CA GLY A 242 6.67 -5.53 14.97
C GLY A 242 7.96 -5.22 15.75
N ASP A 243 9.15 -5.56 15.23
CA ASP A 243 10.45 -5.22 15.80
C ASP A 243 11.09 -3.97 15.14
N GLY A 244 10.47 -3.44 14.08
CA GLY A 244 10.89 -2.22 13.39
C GLY A 244 12.09 -2.37 12.45
N GLN A 245 12.41 -3.59 11.98
CA GLN A 245 13.33 -3.79 10.85
C GLN A 245 12.65 -4.38 9.63
N THR A 246 13.17 -3.97 8.47
CA THR A 246 12.85 -4.53 7.18
C THR A 246 13.51 -5.89 7.00
N GLU A 247 12.73 -6.85 6.53
CA GLU A 247 13.08 -8.26 6.39
C GLU A 247 12.76 -8.71 4.98
N HIS A 248 13.52 -9.69 4.51
CA HIS A 248 13.38 -10.18 3.14
C HIS A 248 12.53 -11.43 3.15
N LEU A 249 11.43 -11.41 2.40
CA LEU A 249 10.64 -12.58 2.09
C LEU A 249 10.98 -13.11 0.70
N LEU A 250 11.09 -14.43 0.63
CA LEU A 250 11.49 -15.19 -0.54
C LEU A 250 10.47 -16.32 -0.80
N PRO A 251 9.35 -16.04 -1.51
CA PRO A 251 8.56 -17.09 -2.13
C PRO A 251 9.40 -17.83 -3.18
N ALA A 252 9.49 -19.15 -3.04
CA ALA A 252 10.30 -19.99 -3.90
C ALA A 252 9.63 -21.34 -4.17
N CYS A 253 10.01 -21.94 -5.29
CA CYS A 253 9.70 -23.32 -5.61
C CYS A 253 10.94 -24.18 -5.41
N ALA A 254 10.81 -25.23 -4.61
CA ALA A 254 11.89 -26.18 -4.38
C ALA A 254 12.05 -27.21 -5.51
N ASP A 255 11.14 -27.20 -6.48
CA ASP A 255 11.16 -28.03 -7.68
C ASP A 255 10.61 -27.25 -8.89
N ALA A 256 10.92 -27.72 -10.11
CA ALA A 256 10.51 -27.04 -11.34
C ALA A 256 8.99 -26.95 -11.55
N THR A 257 8.22 -27.80 -10.89
CA THR A 257 6.76 -27.85 -10.96
C THR A 257 6.10 -27.19 -9.74
N CYS A 258 6.84 -26.54 -8.84
CA CYS A 258 6.29 -25.93 -7.64
C CYS A 258 5.37 -26.88 -6.84
N GLN A 259 5.67 -28.19 -6.81
CA GLN A 259 5.00 -29.14 -5.92
C GLN A 259 5.44 -28.98 -4.46
N LYS A 260 6.65 -28.47 -4.26
CA LYS A 260 7.25 -28.11 -3.00
C LYS A 260 7.46 -26.60 -2.99
N SER A 261 6.42 -25.85 -2.65
CA SER A 261 6.52 -24.41 -2.46
C SER A 261 6.95 -24.07 -1.04
N ALA A 262 7.70 -22.98 -0.89
CA ALA A 262 8.12 -22.48 0.41
C ALA A 262 8.23 -20.95 0.39
N ILE A 263 8.01 -20.33 1.54
CA ILE A 263 8.38 -18.93 1.79
C ILE A 263 9.50 -18.96 2.81
N TYR A 264 10.61 -18.31 2.46
CA TYR A 264 11.75 -18.12 3.35
C TYR A 264 11.83 -16.67 3.81
N LEU A 265 12.33 -16.46 5.02
CA LEU A 265 12.62 -15.15 5.58
C LEU A 265 14.11 -15.04 5.89
N SER A 266 14.69 -13.86 5.65
CA SER A 266 16.03 -13.49 6.12
C SER A 266 15.97 -12.14 6.82
N LYS A 267 16.60 -12.03 7.99
CA LYS A 267 16.74 -10.75 8.72
C LYS A 267 18.10 -10.11 8.41
N PRO A 268 18.21 -8.78 8.46
CA PRO A 268 19.50 -8.09 8.40
C PRO A 268 20.49 -8.66 9.44
N GLY A 269 21.69 -9.04 9.01
CA GLY A 269 22.71 -9.64 9.87
C GLY A 269 22.61 -11.16 10.06
N LEU A 270 21.51 -11.80 9.65
CA LEU A 270 21.42 -13.26 9.55
C LEU A 270 21.84 -13.72 8.15
N ASN A 271 22.91 -14.52 8.07
CA ASN A 271 23.40 -15.07 6.79
C ASN A 271 22.67 -16.37 6.40
N GLN A 272 21.39 -16.50 6.73
CA GLN A 272 20.60 -17.71 6.50
C GLN A 272 19.14 -17.42 6.15
N TRP A 273 18.59 -18.21 5.23
CA TRP A 273 17.17 -18.25 4.91
C TRP A 273 16.46 -19.24 5.82
N ILE A 274 15.44 -18.77 6.53
CA ILE A 274 14.65 -19.58 7.47
C ILE A 274 13.25 -19.79 6.87
N PRO A 275 12.77 -21.05 6.75
CA PRO A 275 11.44 -21.29 6.22
C PRO A 275 10.36 -20.84 7.19
N VAL A 276 9.47 -19.97 6.71
CA VAL A 276 8.32 -19.42 7.43
C VAL A 276 6.98 -19.96 6.93
N LEU A 277 6.97 -20.64 5.78
CA LEU A 277 5.85 -21.47 5.30
C LEU A 277 6.38 -22.54 4.34
N GLN A 278 5.98 -23.80 4.52
CA GLN A 278 6.35 -24.91 3.62
C GLN A 278 5.21 -25.88 3.38
N ASP A 279 4.24 -25.95 4.28
CA ASP A 279 3.08 -26.83 4.14
C ASP A 279 1.90 -26.05 3.53
N PHE A 280 1.65 -26.31 2.26
CA PHE A 280 0.54 -25.77 1.48
C PHE A 280 -0.58 -26.81 1.30
N ARG A 281 -0.68 -27.81 2.18
CA ARG A 281 -1.76 -28.80 2.14
C ARG A 281 -3.03 -28.25 2.78
N ASN A 282 -4.15 -28.46 2.10
CA ASN A 282 -5.48 -28.27 2.63
C ASN A 282 -6.26 -29.56 2.48
N LYS A 283 -6.52 -30.25 3.60
CA LYS A 283 -7.11 -31.60 3.62
C LYS A 283 -6.28 -32.54 2.72
N ASP A 284 -6.89 -33.15 1.72
CA ASP A 284 -6.22 -34.06 0.78
C ASP A 284 -5.65 -33.35 -0.46
N THR A 285 -5.80 -32.03 -0.56
CA THR A 285 -5.33 -31.25 -1.72
C THR A 285 -4.01 -30.56 -1.41
N LEU A 286 -3.03 -30.75 -2.30
CA LEU A 286 -1.76 -30.04 -2.25
C LEU A 286 -1.82 -28.82 -3.15
N TRP A 287 -1.55 -27.66 -2.57
CA TRP A 287 -1.40 -26.39 -3.28
C TRP A 287 0.07 -26.02 -3.40
N GLY A 288 0.38 -25.11 -4.33
CA GLY A 288 1.72 -24.55 -4.50
C GLY A 288 1.67 -23.29 -5.36
N PHE A 289 2.78 -22.57 -5.42
CA PHE A 289 2.88 -21.40 -6.28
C PHE A 289 2.72 -21.76 -7.76
N VAL A 290 2.29 -20.79 -8.55
CA VAL A 290 2.17 -20.93 -10.01
C VAL A 290 3.55 -20.70 -10.65
N PRO A 291 4.13 -21.69 -11.36
CA PRO A 291 5.40 -21.48 -12.04
C PRO A 291 5.29 -20.39 -13.12
N TYR A 292 6.31 -19.55 -13.25
CA TYR A 292 6.37 -18.45 -14.23
C TYR A 292 6.14 -18.91 -15.69
N LYS A 293 6.50 -20.14 -16.06
CA LYS A 293 6.21 -20.66 -17.41
C LYS A 293 4.70 -20.71 -17.74
N ASN A 294 3.85 -20.78 -16.73
CA ASN A 294 2.40 -20.95 -16.88
C ASN A 294 1.60 -19.67 -16.61
N ASN A 295 2.26 -18.59 -16.17
CA ASN A 295 1.65 -17.31 -15.84
C ASN A 295 2.59 -16.17 -16.27
N PRO A 296 2.13 -15.18 -17.07
CA PRO A 296 2.95 -14.01 -17.42
C PRO A 296 3.42 -13.20 -16.20
N VAL A 297 2.79 -13.38 -15.03
CA VAL A 297 3.18 -12.73 -13.77
C VAL A 297 4.06 -13.68 -12.95
N PRO A 298 5.21 -13.22 -12.45
CA PRO A 298 6.07 -14.03 -11.61
C PRO A 298 5.51 -14.19 -10.18
N ILE A 299 6.08 -15.14 -9.41
CA ILE A 299 5.58 -15.51 -8.07
C ILE A 299 5.77 -14.38 -7.07
N THR A 300 4.81 -13.48 -6.93
CA THR A 300 4.90 -12.29 -6.07
C THR A 300 4.03 -12.44 -4.83
N LEU A 301 4.45 -11.84 -3.71
CA LEU A 301 3.61 -11.65 -2.53
C LEU A 301 3.27 -10.17 -2.41
N HIS A 302 1.98 -9.83 -2.40
CA HIS A 302 1.52 -8.47 -2.11
C HIS A 302 1.32 -8.34 -0.60
N ILE A 303 2.07 -7.45 0.03
CA ILE A 303 2.14 -7.32 1.48
C ILE A 303 1.19 -6.23 1.96
N GLY A 304 0.48 -6.48 3.06
CA GLY A 304 -0.43 -5.52 3.68
C GLY A 304 -0.97 -6.05 5.00
N ASP A 305 -1.16 -5.19 5.98
CA ASP A 305 -1.73 -5.55 7.29
C ASP A 305 -3.26 -5.58 7.20
N TYR A 306 -3.80 -6.75 6.84
CA TYR A 306 -5.22 -6.92 6.55
C TYR A 306 -6.12 -6.84 7.80
N ASN A 307 -5.57 -7.22 8.95
CA ASN A 307 -6.28 -7.25 10.23
C ASN A 307 -5.83 -6.12 11.20
N MET A 308 -4.95 -5.23 10.74
CA MET A 308 -4.41 -4.09 11.47
C MET A 308 -3.76 -4.45 12.82
N ASP A 309 -3.18 -5.65 12.94
CA ASP A 309 -2.57 -6.11 14.18
C ASP A 309 -1.11 -5.65 14.36
N GLY A 310 -0.55 -4.98 13.34
CA GLY A 310 0.83 -4.49 13.27
C GLY A 310 1.83 -5.51 12.75
N TYR A 311 1.38 -6.66 12.26
CA TYR A 311 2.20 -7.65 11.57
C TYR A 311 1.65 -7.81 10.15
N PRO A 312 2.36 -7.33 9.12
CA PRO A 312 1.81 -7.38 7.76
C PRO A 312 1.56 -8.82 7.30
N ASP A 313 0.41 -9.02 6.66
CA ASP A 313 -0.01 -10.24 6.00
C ASP A 313 0.42 -10.23 4.53
N ALA A 314 0.14 -11.31 3.80
CA ALA A 314 0.46 -11.39 2.38
C ALA A 314 -0.69 -12.00 1.56
N LEU A 315 -0.86 -11.53 0.33
CA LEU A 315 -1.67 -12.20 -0.69
C LEU A 315 -0.79 -12.99 -1.63
N ALA A 316 -1.22 -14.21 -1.96
CA ALA A 316 -0.51 -15.09 -2.87
C ALA A 316 -1.48 -15.82 -3.82
N ILE A 317 -1.02 -16.07 -5.05
CA ILE A 317 -1.72 -16.93 -5.99
C ILE A 317 -1.18 -18.35 -5.88
N LEU A 318 -2.06 -19.29 -5.54
CA LEU A 318 -1.74 -20.70 -5.44
C LEU A 318 -2.52 -21.51 -6.47
N ARG A 319 -1.91 -22.58 -6.96
CA ARG A 319 -2.56 -23.59 -7.78
C ARG A 319 -2.71 -24.91 -7.05
N ASN A 320 -3.80 -25.60 -7.32
CA ASN A 320 -3.92 -27.01 -6.95
C ASN A 320 -2.95 -27.82 -7.82
N THR A 321 -1.99 -28.51 -7.21
CA THR A 321 -0.95 -29.26 -7.93
C THR A 321 -1.50 -30.47 -8.70
N SER A 322 -2.67 -30.99 -8.33
CA SER A 322 -3.34 -32.11 -8.98
C SER A 322 -4.34 -31.68 -10.06
N GLY A 323 -4.66 -30.39 -10.14
CA GLY A 323 -5.64 -29.82 -11.08
C GLY A 323 -5.10 -28.60 -11.82
N SER A 324 -5.99 -27.89 -12.51
CA SER A 324 -5.66 -26.64 -13.21
C SER A 324 -6.13 -25.39 -12.46
N ASN A 325 -6.86 -25.54 -11.36
CA ASN A 325 -7.46 -24.43 -10.63
C ASN A 325 -6.40 -23.55 -9.95
N GLN A 326 -6.46 -22.24 -10.18
CA GLN A 326 -5.61 -21.21 -9.57
C GLN A 326 -6.49 -20.20 -8.83
N GLN A 327 -6.13 -19.87 -7.60
CA GLN A 327 -6.94 -19.03 -6.71
C GLN A 327 -6.03 -18.14 -5.88
N ALA A 328 -6.58 -17.00 -5.43
CA ALA A 328 -5.93 -16.12 -4.49
C ALA A 328 -6.16 -16.61 -3.05
N PHE A 329 -5.14 -16.50 -2.20
CA PHE A 329 -5.23 -16.83 -0.78
C PHE A 329 -4.57 -15.74 0.05
N LEU A 330 -5.18 -15.43 1.19
CA LEU A 330 -4.58 -14.64 2.25
C LEU A 330 -3.64 -15.53 3.07
N LEU A 331 -2.43 -15.04 3.33
CA LEU A 331 -1.43 -15.64 4.20
C LEU A 331 -1.32 -14.75 5.44
N GLU A 332 -1.89 -15.22 6.54
CA GLU A 332 -1.89 -14.50 7.81
C GLU A 332 -0.53 -14.67 8.50
N ASN A 333 0.05 -13.55 8.93
CA ASN A 333 1.26 -13.54 9.73
C ASN A 333 0.88 -13.90 11.18
N VAL A 334 1.40 -15.00 11.71
CA VAL A 334 1.03 -15.53 13.03
C VAL A 334 2.26 -15.88 13.86
N PRO A 335 2.12 -15.99 15.20
CA PRO A 335 3.19 -16.50 16.04
C PRO A 335 3.69 -17.88 15.58
N CYS A 336 5.01 -18.03 15.50
CA CYS A 336 5.66 -19.26 15.09
C CYS A 336 5.34 -20.40 16.06
N ASN A 337 4.83 -21.51 15.53
CA ASN A 337 4.59 -22.74 16.27
C ASN A 337 5.54 -23.89 15.85
N ASN A 338 6.37 -23.69 14.81
CA ASN A 338 7.28 -24.70 14.29
C ASN A 338 8.70 -24.51 14.84
N ALA A 339 9.46 -25.60 15.00
CA ALA A 339 10.86 -25.54 15.41
C ALA A 339 11.74 -24.74 14.43
N SER A 340 11.39 -24.72 13.13
CA SER A 340 12.18 -24.06 12.08
C SER A 340 12.22 -22.54 12.22
N CYS A 341 11.13 -21.90 12.65
CA CYS A 341 10.98 -20.44 12.72
C CYS A 341 11.20 -19.86 14.14
N ARG A 342 11.65 -20.66 15.11
CA ARG A 342 11.81 -20.24 16.51
C ARG A 342 12.70 -19.01 16.67
N SER A 343 13.72 -18.85 15.82
CA SER A 343 14.62 -17.70 15.83
C SER A 343 13.98 -16.39 15.36
N ILE A 344 12.88 -16.46 14.60
CA ILE A 344 12.16 -15.30 14.06
C ILE A 344 10.84 -15.05 14.80
N HIS A 345 10.33 -16.04 15.57
CA HIS A 345 9.09 -15.97 16.35
C HIS A 345 7.78 -15.79 15.56
N ARG A 346 7.84 -15.60 14.24
CA ARG A 346 6.68 -15.46 13.34
C ARG A 346 6.74 -16.44 12.18
N MET A 347 5.58 -16.75 11.61
CA MET A 347 5.41 -17.59 10.44
C MET A 347 4.15 -17.19 9.66
N PHE A 348 4.01 -17.66 8.42
CA PHE A 348 2.76 -17.50 7.68
C PHE A 348 1.88 -18.73 7.82
N LYS A 349 0.56 -18.49 7.82
CA LYS A 349 -0.46 -19.52 7.74
C LYS A 349 -1.45 -19.18 6.63
N VAL A 350 -1.71 -20.13 5.74
CA VAL A 350 -2.71 -19.95 4.68
C VAL A 350 -4.11 -19.90 5.30
N TYR A 351 -4.86 -18.84 5.02
CA TYR A 351 -6.26 -18.72 5.39
C TYR A 351 -7.13 -19.41 4.31
N TRP A 352 -7.48 -20.67 4.57
CA TRP A 352 -8.24 -21.49 3.62
C TRP A 352 -9.74 -21.20 3.54
N GLU A 353 -10.32 -20.57 4.55
CA GLU A 353 -11.78 -20.37 4.70
C GLU A 353 -12.21 -18.91 4.45
N LEU A 354 -11.76 -18.31 3.34
CA LEU A 354 -12.17 -16.97 2.89
C LEU A 354 -13.03 -17.08 1.62
N SER A 355 -14.33 -17.34 1.79
CA SER A 355 -15.21 -17.81 0.71
C SER A 355 -15.25 -16.88 -0.51
N ASP A 356 -15.32 -15.57 -0.31
CA ASP A 356 -15.50 -14.61 -1.40
C ASP A 356 -14.22 -14.45 -2.24
N LEU A 357 -13.05 -14.56 -1.60
CA LEU A 357 -11.76 -14.61 -2.29
C LEU A 357 -11.58 -15.94 -3.05
N ASN A 358 -11.87 -17.05 -2.39
CA ASN A 358 -11.68 -18.38 -2.94
C ASN A 358 -12.69 -18.73 -4.04
N GLN A 359 -13.78 -17.98 -4.20
CA GLN A 359 -14.72 -18.17 -5.30
C GLN A 359 -14.18 -17.67 -6.65
N ILE A 360 -13.20 -16.76 -6.63
CA ILE A 360 -12.58 -16.22 -7.84
C ILE A 360 -11.62 -17.27 -8.41
N LYS A 361 -12.07 -17.96 -9.48
CA LYS A 361 -11.29 -18.97 -10.19
C LYS A 361 -10.35 -18.32 -11.19
N ASP A 362 -9.27 -19.03 -11.51
CA ASP A 362 -8.24 -18.61 -12.47
C ASP A 362 -7.64 -17.23 -12.13
N ALA A 363 -7.47 -16.98 -10.83
CA ALA A 363 -6.83 -15.77 -10.32
C ALA A 363 -5.34 -15.74 -10.73
N VAL A 364 -4.87 -14.56 -11.12
CA VAL A 364 -3.53 -14.32 -11.68
C VAL A 364 -2.73 -13.36 -10.82
N VAL A 365 -3.39 -12.36 -10.23
CA VAL A 365 -2.83 -11.34 -9.34
C VAL A 365 -3.85 -11.05 -8.25
N ALA A 366 -3.40 -10.86 -7.02
CA ALA A 366 -4.23 -10.37 -5.92
C ALA A 366 -3.41 -9.38 -5.11
N THR A 367 -3.91 -8.15 -4.94
CA THR A 367 -3.20 -7.08 -4.21
C THR A 367 -4.13 -6.38 -3.23
N PHE A 368 -3.54 -5.75 -2.22
CA PHE A 368 -4.24 -4.93 -1.25
C PHE A 368 -4.49 -3.53 -1.81
N PHE A 369 -5.63 -2.93 -1.45
CA PHE A 369 -6.00 -1.57 -1.81
C PHE A 369 -7.01 -1.02 -0.80
N ASP A 370 -6.86 0.23 -0.35
CA ASP A 370 -7.84 0.88 0.53
C ASP A 370 -8.85 1.63 -0.36
N ILE A 371 -9.98 0.97 -0.67
CA ILE A 371 -10.96 1.42 -1.68
C ILE A 371 -11.66 2.71 -1.25
N TYR A 372 -11.93 2.84 0.04
CA TYR A 372 -12.74 3.92 0.60
C TYR A 372 -11.91 5.01 1.28
N GLU A 373 -10.58 4.93 1.18
CA GLU A 373 -9.63 5.82 1.85
C GLU A 373 -9.89 5.87 3.38
N ASP A 374 -10.31 4.75 3.96
CA ASP A 374 -10.68 4.61 5.37
C ASP A 374 -9.58 3.94 6.22
N GLY A 375 -8.47 3.57 5.58
CA GLY A 375 -7.31 2.92 6.19
C GLY A 375 -7.45 1.41 6.37
N ILE A 376 -8.56 0.81 5.96
CA ILE A 376 -8.73 -0.64 5.97
C ILE A 376 -8.32 -1.17 4.59
N LEU A 377 -7.41 -2.15 4.58
CA LEU A 377 -6.98 -2.77 3.33
C LEU A 377 -8.04 -3.75 2.82
N ASP A 378 -8.60 -3.45 1.66
CA ASP A 378 -9.44 -4.31 0.83
C ASP A 378 -8.59 -5.09 -0.18
N ILE A 379 -9.22 -5.90 -1.03
CA ILE A 379 -8.51 -6.78 -1.97
C ILE A 379 -9.02 -6.57 -3.40
N ILE A 380 -8.08 -6.42 -4.34
CA ILE A 380 -8.33 -6.46 -5.78
C ILE A 380 -7.72 -7.73 -6.36
N VAL A 381 -8.49 -8.49 -7.14
CA VAL A 381 -8.05 -9.73 -7.80
C VAL A 381 -8.27 -9.63 -9.30
N LEU A 382 -7.25 -10.00 -10.08
CA LEU A 382 -7.34 -10.17 -11.52
C LEU A 382 -7.53 -11.66 -11.84
N SER A 383 -8.54 -11.99 -12.63
CA SER A 383 -8.79 -13.37 -13.08
C SER A 383 -8.81 -13.50 -14.60
N LYS A 384 -8.45 -14.68 -15.12
CA LYS A 384 -8.61 -14.99 -16.55
C LYS A 384 -10.10 -15.07 -16.93
N GLY A 385 -10.36 -14.94 -18.23
CA GLY A 385 -11.67 -15.28 -18.82
C GLY A 385 -12.58 -14.11 -19.13
N TYR A 386 -12.05 -12.88 -19.26
CA TYR A 386 -12.82 -11.75 -19.81
C TYR A 386 -12.66 -11.66 -21.34
N PHE A 387 -13.52 -10.87 -21.99
CA PHE A 387 -13.51 -10.68 -23.45
C PHE A 387 -12.12 -10.31 -23.99
N ASN A 388 -11.77 -10.80 -25.18
CA ASN A 388 -10.52 -10.47 -25.89
C ASN A 388 -9.22 -10.70 -25.10
N SER A 389 -9.17 -11.75 -24.26
CA SER A 389 -7.98 -12.14 -23.46
C SER A 389 -7.56 -11.18 -22.34
N ASP A 390 -8.35 -10.12 -22.07
CA ASP A 390 -8.17 -9.28 -20.89
C ASP A 390 -8.53 -10.04 -19.60
N PHE A 391 -8.05 -9.53 -18.47
CA PHE A 391 -8.44 -10.01 -17.15
C PHE A 391 -9.75 -9.37 -16.68
N ALA A 392 -10.55 -10.12 -15.93
CA ALA A 392 -11.64 -9.57 -15.14
C ALA A 392 -11.07 -9.00 -13.84
N ILE A 393 -11.51 -7.80 -13.46
CA ILE A 393 -11.14 -7.16 -12.20
C ILE A 393 -12.25 -7.46 -11.19
N HIS A 394 -11.88 -8.03 -10.05
CA HIS A 394 -12.77 -8.27 -8.91
C HIS A 394 -12.29 -7.46 -7.72
N THR A 395 -13.19 -6.79 -7.03
CA THR A 395 -12.87 -6.06 -5.79
C THR A 395 -13.72 -6.55 -4.64
N LEU A 396 -13.03 -6.80 -3.54
CA LEU A 396 -13.55 -7.41 -2.34
C LEU A 396 -13.27 -6.47 -1.18
N LYS A 397 -14.33 -5.78 -0.73
CA LYS A 397 -14.29 -4.95 0.47
C LYS A 397 -14.03 -5.82 1.69
N ASN A 398 -13.09 -5.41 2.52
CA ASN A 398 -12.83 -5.99 3.81
C ASN A 398 -13.85 -5.47 4.83
N ASN A 399 -14.82 -6.31 5.21
CA ASN A 399 -15.79 -5.96 6.25
C ASN A 399 -15.29 -6.33 7.65
N PHE A 400 -13.97 -6.30 7.86
CA PHE A 400 -13.36 -6.54 9.15
C PHE A 400 -13.58 -5.32 10.05
N GLU A 401 -14.70 -5.34 10.78
CA GLU A 401 -14.93 -4.47 11.93
C GLU A 401 -13.98 -4.89 13.05
N ALA A 402 -12.74 -4.42 13.01
CA ALA A 402 -11.89 -4.47 14.18
C ALA A 402 -11.91 -3.15 14.92
N ASP A 403 -12.02 -3.25 16.24
CA ASP A 403 -11.56 -2.25 17.20
C ASP A 403 -10.01 -2.10 17.14
N ALA A 404 -9.41 -2.17 15.95
CA ALA A 404 -7.97 -2.04 15.73
C ALA A 404 -7.70 -0.69 15.09
N TYR A 405 -6.66 -0.04 15.59
CA TYR A 405 -6.25 1.27 15.13
C TYR A 405 -5.22 1.14 14.03
N PHE A 406 -5.16 2.13 13.16
CA PHE A 406 -4.12 2.25 12.14
C PHE A 406 -3.54 3.67 12.11
N VAL A 407 -2.41 3.83 11.43
CA VAL A 407 -1.98 5.13 10.92
C VAL A 407 -1.64 4.97 9.43
N LYS A 408 -2.19 5.87 8.61
CA LYS A 408 -1.91 5.91 7.18
C LYS A 408 -0.92 7.04 6.92
N VAL A 409 0.25 6.74 6.37
CA VAL A 409 1.32 7.71 6.16
C VAL A 409 1.69 7.78 4.68
N ILE A 410 1.66 8.99 4.13
CA ILE A 410 2.03 9.31 2.75
C ILE A 410 3.20 10.28 2.78
N VAL A 411 4.30 9.96 2.10
CA VAL A 411 5.48 10.83 1.99
C VAL A 411 5.58 11.35 0.56
N LEU A 412 5.47 12.66 0.40
CA LEU A 412 5.49 13.31 -0.92
C LEU A 412 6.93 13.62 -1.38
N SER A 413 7.11 13.98 -2.66
CA SER A 413 8.43 14.32 -3.23
C SER A 413 9.15 15.46 -2.51
N GLY A 414 8.41 16.39 -1.89
CA GLY A 414 9.00 17.51 -1.13
C GLY A 414 9.85 18.46 -1.99
N LEU A 415 9.59 18.53 -3.30
CA LEU A 415 10.18 19.53 -4.20
C LEU A 415 9.61 20.94 -3.96
N CYS A 416 8.35 21.01 -3.51
CA CYS A 416 7.66 22.21 -3.07
C CYS A 416 6.65 21.88 -1.95
N SER A 417 5.98 22.90 -1.40
CA SER A 417 5.00 22.72 -0.31
C SER A 417 3.65 23.38 -0.63
N ASN A 418 3.61 24.72 -0.72
CA ASN A 418 2.40 25.46 -1.07
C ASN A 418 2.57 26.38 -2.30
N ASP A 419 3.81 26.77 -2.62
CA ASP A 419 4.13 27.64 -3.77
C ASP A 419 4.85 26.82 -4.84
N CYS A 420 4.12 25.90 -5.45
CA CYS A 420 4.62 25.02 -6.49
C CYS A 420 4.53 25.67 -7.88
N PRO A 421 5.35 25.22 -8.84
CA PRO A 421 5.16 25.58 -10.25
C PRO A 421 3.69 25.42 -10.65
N SER A 422 3.19 26.33 -11.49
CA SER A 422 1.80 26.33 -11.96
C SER A 422 0.70 26.46 -10.86
N LYS A 423 1.07 26.80 -9.61
CA LYS A 423 0.15 26.94 -8.45
C LYS A 423 -0.63 25.66 -8.12
N ILE A 424 -0.01 24.52 -8.35
CA ILE A 424 -0.61 23.21 -8.11
C ILE A 424 -0.39 22.79 -6.66
N THR A 425 -1.34 22.04 -6.10
CA THR A 425 -1.17 21.42 -4.79
C THR A 425 -0.40 20.10 -4.95
N PRO A 426 0.77 19.91 -4.35
CA PRO A 426 1.68 18.81 -4.67
C PRO A 426 1.28 17.47 -4.02
N PHE A 427 -0.01 17.23 -3.78
CA PHE A 427 -0.49 16.06 -3.06
C PHE A 427 -0.44 14.75 -3.87
N GLY A 428 -0.37 14.84 -5.19
CA GLY A 428 -0.38 13.65 -6.05
C GLY A 428 0.95 12.92 -6.16
N VAL A 429 2.08 13.57 -5.84
CA VAL A 429 3.42 13.03 -6.12
C VAL A 429 4.03 12.34 -4.91
N ASN A 430 4.10 11.01 -4.98
CA ASN A 430 4.63 10.15 -3.94
C ASN A 430 6.10 9.83 -4.19
N GLN A 431 6.92 9.90 -3.14
CA GLN A 431 8.36 9.65 -3.26
C GLN A 431 8.68 8.14 -3.16
N PRO A 432 9.51 7.59 -4.07
CA PRO A 432 10.11 6.26 -3.90
C PRO A 432 11.26 6.24 -2.90
N GLY A 433 11.27 5.24 -2.01
CA GLY A 433 12.33 5.01 -1.02
C GLY A 433 12.20 5.63 0.39
N PRO A 434 11.21 6.47 0.75
CA PRO A 434 11.02 6.89 2.14
C PRO A 434 10.89 5.71 3.09
N TYR A 435 11.48 5.86 4.28
CA TYR A 435 11.35 4.89 5.37
C TYR A 435 10.53 5.51 6.50
N ILE A 436 9.46 4.83 6.88
CA ILE A 436 8.54 5.25 7.93
C ILE A 436 8.71 4.26 9.08
N MET A 437 8.86 4.76 10.30
CA MET A 437 8.94 3.95 11.50
C MET A 437 8.14 4.60 12.62
N TYR A 438 7.36 3.81 13.35
CA TYR A 438 6.70 4.26 14.55
C TYR A 438 7.14 3.47 15.77
N THR A 439 6.97 4.08 16.93
CA THR A 439 7.08 3.45 18.24
C THR A 439 5.86 3.81 19.06
N THR A 440 5.26 2.80 19.70
CA THR A 440 4.14 2.92 20.62
C THR A 440 4.28 1.90 21.75
N VAL A 441 3.37 1.94 22.72
CA VAL A 441 3.31 1.00 23.83
C VAL A 441 2.01 0.20 23.75
N ASP A 442 2.11 -1.13 23.88
CA ASP A 442 0.94 -2.00 23.89
C ASP A 442 0.18 -1.94 25.24
N ALA A 443 -0.97 -2.61 25.34
CA ALA A 443 -1.75 -2.65 26.58
C ALA A 443 -1.01 -3.24 27.79
N ASN A 444 0.05 -4.03 27.55
CA ASN A 444 0.84 -4.67 28.59
C ASN A 444 2.06 -3.81 29.00
N GLY A 445 2.27 -2.65 28.37
CA GLY A 445 3.41 -1.78 28.63
C GLY A 445 4.67 -2.13 27.84
N TYR A 446 4.60 -3.05 26.87
CA TYR A 446 5.73 -3.38 26.00
C TYR A 446 5.82 -2.41 24.82
N LEU A 447 7.05 -2.03 24.48
CA LEU A 447 7.32 -1.24 23.29
C LEU A 447 6.99 -2.06 22.04
N LYS A 448 6.18 -1.48 21.17
CA LYS A 448 5.86 -1.98 19.84
C LYS A 448 6.42 -1.01 18.82
N ASN A 449 7.24 -1.53 17.92
CA ASN A 449 7.74 -0.79 16.79
C ASN A 449 7.08 -1.31 15.53
N GLY A 450 6.94 -0.46 14.53
CA GLY A 450 6.61 -0.92 13.18
C GLY A 450 7.32 -0.02 12.20
N SER A 451 7.62 -0.56 11.03
CA SER A 451 8.17 0.24 9.95
C SER A 451 7.55 -0.14 8.62
N ALA A 452 7.79 0.69 7.60
CA ALA A 452 7.47 0.37 6.22
C ALA A 452 8.28 1.25 5.28
N GLY A 453 8.64 0.72 4.12
CA GLY A 453 9.24 1.49 3.03
C GLY A 453 8.18 1.84 1.98
N GLN A 454 8.11 3.11 1.60
CA GLN A 454 7.18 3.56 0.57
C GLN A 454 7.76 3.35 -0.84
N LEU A 455 6.95 2.76 -1.74
CA LEU A 455 7.28 2.59 -3.16
C LEU A 455 8.70 2.02 -3.38
N SER A 456 9.01 0.94 -2.65
CA SER A 456 10.31 0.27 -2.67
C SER A 456 10.54 -0.58 -3.91
N GLN A 457 9.52 -0.85 -4.75
CA GLN A 457 9.62 -1.66 -5.96
C GLN A 457 8.75 -1.07 -7.09
N SER A 458 9.22 -1.13 -8.34
CA SER A 458 8.57 -0.44 -9.49
C SER A 458 8.35 -1.32 -10.72
N ALA A 459 8.70 -2.61 -10.69
CA ALA A 459 8.68 -3.48 -11.86
C ALA A 459 7.85 -4.75 -11.59
N HIS A 460 7.43 -5.43 -12.68
CA HIS A 460 6.81 -6.76 -12.65
C HIS A 460 5.56 -6.88 -11.75
N PHE A 461 4.63 -5.92 -11.82
CA PHE A 461 3.39 -5.93 -11.04
C PHE A 461 3.59 -5.90 -9.52
N ALA A 462 4.59 -5.16 -9.05
CA ALA A 462 4.78 -4.89 -7.62
C ALA A 462 3.51 -4.32 -6.96
N LEU A 463 2.72 -3.51 -7.69
CA LEU A 463 1.41 -2.96 -7.27
C LEU A 463 1.43 -2.41 -5.83
N GLN A 464 2.48 -1.67 -5.48
CA GLN A 464 2.61 -1.01 -4.19
C GLN A 464 1.70 0.22 -4.14
N LEU A 465 1.07 0.43 -3.00
CA LEU A 465 0.26 1.61 -2.74
C LEU A 465 1.16 2.85 -2.62
N PRO A 466 0.66 4.04 -2.99
CA PRO A 466 1.42 5.29 -2.86
C PRO A 466 1.67 5.72 -1.40
N TYR A 467 1.18 4.95 -0.44
CA TYR A 467 1.26 5.20 0.99
C TYR A 467 1.46 3.90 1.77
N ASN A 468 1.69 4.02 3.07
CA ASN A 468 1.77 2.89 3.98
C ASN A 468 0.64 2.96 5.01
N VAL A 469 -0.10 1.87 5.15
CA VAL A 469 -1.05 1.65 6.24
C VAL A 469 -0.35 0.77 7.27
N LEU A 470 -0.20 1.30 8.48
CA LEU A 470 0.48 0.65 9.59
C LEU A 470 -0.55 0.32 10.66
N GLY A 471 -0.84 -0.98 10.85
CA GLY A 471 -1.71 -1.43 11.93
C GLY A 471 -1.05 -1.24 13.29
N LEU A 472 -1.84 -0.80 14.26
CA LEU A 472 -1.40 -0.53 15.62
C LEU A 472 -1.98 -1.57 16.60
N GLY A 473 -2.97 -2.35 16.18
CA GLY A 473 -3.75 -3.25 17.03
C GLY A 473 -4.77 -2.50 17.88
N ARG A 474 -5.32 -3.16 18.89
CA ARG A 474 -6.54 -2.69 19.60
C ARG A 474 -6.32 -1.67 20.73
N SER A 475 -5.06 -1.38 21.07
CA SER A 475 -4.74 -0.71 22.34
C SER A 475 -3.82 0.49 22.18
N ALA A 476 -3.74 1.06 20.98
CA ALA A 476 -2.98 2.28 20.75
C ALA A 476 -3.85 3.51 21.07
N ASN A 477 -3.49 4.26 22.12
CA ASN A 477 -4.13 5.54 22.42
C ASN A 477 -3.53 6.69 21.58
N PHE A 478 -2.21 6.62 21.34
CA PHE A 478 -1.45 7.52 20.48
C PHE A 478 -0.14 6.82 20.08
N LEU A 479 0.47 7.28 19.00
CA LEU A 479 1.85 6.91 18.70
C LEU A 479 2.79 7.86 19.45
N ASP A 480 3.71 7.30 20.23
CA ASP A 480 4.70 8.08 20.98
C ASP A 480 5.61 8.82 20.02
N HIS A 481 6.13 8.09 19.02
CA HIS A 481 7.06 8.59 18.04
C HIS A 481 6.71 8.08 16.64
N LEU A 482 6.75 8.97 15.66
CA LEU A 482 6.71 8.67 14.24
C LEU A 482 7.92 9.31 13.58
N TYR A 483 8.76 8.49 12.98
CA TYR A 483 9.95 8.89 12.23
C TYR A 483 9.70 8.70 10.74
N VAL A 484 10.04 9.72 9.95
CA VAL A 484 10.10 9.60 8.49
C VAL A 484 11.49 9.99 8.02
N GLY A 485 12.11 9.12 7.25
CA GLY A 485 13.36 9.33 6.52
C GLY A 485 13.11 9.38 5.02
N ILE A 486 13.89 10.19 4.32
CA ILE A 486 13.93 10.21 2.84
C ILE A 486 15.34 9.92 2.33
N PRO A 487 15.47 9.42 1.09
CA PRO A 487 16.78 9.21 0.47
C PRO A 487 17.64 10.48 0.50
N ARG A 488 18.95 10.30 0.76
CA ARG A 488 19.93 11.40 0.73
C ARG A 488 20.95 11.22 -0.40
N PRO A 489 21.47 12.33 -0.95
CA PRO A 489 22.59 12.31 -1.88
C PRO A 489 23.81 11.59 -1.34
N LEU A 490 24.57 10.99 -2.25
CA LEU A 490 25.85 10.36 -1.95
C LEU A 490 26.80 11.39 -1.30
N GLY A 491 27.35 11.03 -0.14
CA GLY A 491 28.31 11.86 0.60
C GLY A 491 27.72 12.86 1.56
N GLU A 492 26.39 13.05 1.55
CA GLU A 492 25.74 13.88 2.54
C GLU A 492 25.84 13.22 3.93
N LYS A 493 26.41 13.93 4.91
CA LYS A 493 26.57 13.40 6.27
C LYS A 493 25.28 13.48 7.08
N SER A 494 24.48 14.51 6.84
CA SER A 494 23.17 14.69 7.48
C SER A 494 22.23 13.59 7.04
N ILE A 495 21.57 12.96 8.02
CA ILE A 495 20.43 12.10 7.75
C ILE A 495 19.23 13.01 7.54
N ARG A 496 18.50 12.80 6.45
CA ARG A 496 17.24 13.50 6.18
C ARG A 496 16.10 12.77 6.86
N LYS A 497 15.94 13.01 8.17
CA LYS A 497 14.86 12.43 8.96
C LYS A 497 14.20 13.44 9.88
N GLN A 498 12.90 13.29 10.07
CA GLN A 498 12.11 14.09 11.01
C GLN A 498 11.28 13.19 11.91
N GLU A 499 11.05 13.67 13.13
CA GLU A 499 10.26 13.02 14.16
C GLU A 499 9.03 13.86 14.50
N TRP A 500 7.88 13.19 14.63
CA TRP A 500 6.67 13.74 15.22
C TRP A 500 6.23 12.86 16.38
N THR A 501 5.63 13.48 17.40
CA THR A 501 5.19 12.80 18.62
C THR A 501 3.70 12.96 18.83
N ALA A 502 3.12 12.06 19.64
CA ALA A 502 1.71 12.09 20.01
C ALA A 502 0.76 12.12 18.79
N ILE A 503 1.03 11.26 17.79
CA ILE A 503 0.15 11.14 16.62
C ILE A 503 -1.13 10.40 17.01
N ILE A 504 -2.26 10.94 16.57
CA ILE A 504 -3.60 10.39 16.84
C ILE A 504 -3.82 9.18 15.92
N PRO A 505 -4.24 8.02 16.42
CA PRO A 505 -4.59 6.86 15.60
C PRO A 505 -5.83 7.11 14.72
N ASN A 506 -6.09 6.23 13.75
CA ASN A 506 -7.17 6.37 12.75
C ASN A 506 -7.10 7.69 11.99
N SER A 507 -5.88 8.09 11.66
CA SER A 507 -5.61 9.32 10.93
C SER A 507 -4.76 9.04 9.70
N GLN A 508 -4.93 9.92 8.72
CA GLN A 508 -4.08 10.01 7.55
C GLN A 508 -3.09 11.15 7.74
N LEU A 509 -1.81 10.83 7.66
CA LEU A 509 -0.73 11.78 7.77
C LEU A 509 -0.05 11.97 6.42
N ILE A 510 -0.11 13.19 5.89
CA ILE A 510 0.61 13.58 4.68
C ILE A 510 1.87 14.33 5.09
N VAL A 511 3.02 13.72 4.86
CA VAL A 511 4.34 14.28 5.16
C VAL A 511 4.89 14.98 3.93
N ILE A 512 5.22 16.25 4.10
CA ILE A 512 5.78 17.12 3.07
C ILE A 512 7.23 17.44 3.46
N PRO A 513 8.23 16.73 2.89
CA PRO A 513 9.62 16.92 3.25
C PRO A 513 10.24 18.13 2.54
N TYR A 514 9.73 19.34 2.83
CA TYR A 514 10.19 20.59 2.23
C TYR A 514 10.59 21.62 3.29
N PRO A 515 11.74 22.31 3.14
CA PRO A 515 12.86 21.98 2.23
C PRO A 515 13.49 20.62 2.60
N HIS A 516 13.79 19.78 1.62
CA HIS A 516 14.23 18.41 1.85
C HIS A 516 15.57 18.29 2.60
N ASN A 517 16.42 19.31 2.53
CA ASN A 517 17.71 19.37 3.22
C ASN A 517 17.60 19.90 4.67
N VAL A 518 16.42 20.37 5.12
CA VAL A 518 16.21 20.87 6.48
C VAL A 518 15.04 20.10 7.12
N PRO A 519 15.29 18.88 7.66
CA PRO A 519 14.23 18.03 8.20
C PRO A 519 13.36 18.66 9.29
N ARG A 520 13.92 19.58 10.08
CA ARG A 520 13.18 20.31 11.12
C ARG A 520 12.07 21.22 10.58
N SER A 521 12.15 21.61 9.31
CA SER A 521 11.15 22.46 8.66
C SER A 521 10.04 21.66 7.99
N TRP A 522 10.16 20.33 7.95
CA TRP A 522 9.16 19.47 7.32
C TRP A 522 7.83 19.58 8.05
N SER A 523 6.76 19.53 7.27
CA SER A 523 5.39 19.61 7.79
C SER A 523 4.69 18.26 7.63
N ALA A 524 3.84 17.92 8.59
CA ALA A 524 2.94 16.78 8.50
C ALA A 524 1.51 17.27 8.69
N LYS A 525 0.67 17.05 7.68
CA LYS A 525 -0.75 17.43 7.71
C LYS A 525 -1.56 16.21 8.13
N LEU A 526 -2.23 16.32 9.27
CA LEU A 526 -3.09 15.28 9.83
C LEU A 526 -4.52 15.49 9.35
N TYR A 527 -5.09 14.45 8.73
CA TYR A 527 -6.50 14.38 8.36
C TYR A 527 -7.17 13.29 9.18
N LEU A 528 -8.27 13.65 9.82
CA LEU A 528 -9.12 12.69 10.51
C LEU A 528 -10.18 12.23 9.52
N THR A 529 -10.31 10.93 9.33
CA THR A 529 -11.41 10.36 8.56
C THR A 529 -12.72 10.71 9.27
N PRO A 530 -13.61 11.52 8.65
CA PRO A 530 -14.84 11.92 9.30
C PRO A 530 -15.76 10.70 9.43
N SER A 531 -15.85 10.15 10.63
CA SER A 531 -16.82 9.08 10.90
C SER A 531 -18.25 9.65 10.80
N ASN A 532 -19.17 8.93 10.15
CA ASN A 532 -20.61 9.26 10.14
C ASN A 532 -21.17 9.43 11.57
N ILE A 533 -20.51 8.83 12.56
CA ILE A 533 -20.83 8.97 13.99
C ILE A 533 -20.64 10.42 14.45
N VAL A 534 -19.70 11.19 13.90
CA VAL A 534 -19.47 12.59 14.30
C VAL A 534 -20.70 13.46 14.00
N LEU A 535 -21.35 13.25 12.85
CA LEU A 535 -22.58 13.98 12.52
C LEU A 535 -23.73 13.54 13.44
N LEU A 536 -23.86 12.24 13.68
CA LEU A 536 -24.90 11.70 14.57
C LEU A 536 -24.72 12.17 16.01
N THR A 537 -23.49 12.23 16.52
CA THR A 537 -23.19 12.74 17.87
C THR A 537 -23.43 14.24 17.96
N ALA A 538 -23.12 15.01 16.91
CA ALA A 538 -23.44 16.43 16.84
C ALA A 538 -24.97 16.64 16.87
N ILE A 539 -25.74 15.88 16.09
CA ILE A 539 -27.21 15.93 16.10
C ILE A 539 -27.75 15.54 17.48
N ALA A 540 -27.23 14.48 18.08
CA ALA A 540 -27.62 14.04 19.42
C ALA A 540 -27.31 15.11 20.48
N LEU A 541 -26.13 15.73 20.43
CA LEU A 541 -25.72 16.79 21.34
C LEU A 541 -26.62 18.02 21.20
N ILE A 542 -26.92 18.45 19.97
CA ILE A 542 -27.86 19.54 19.70
C ILE A 542 -29.24 19.19 20.27
N GLY A 543 -29.71 17.96 20.05
CA GLY A 543 -30.97 17.46 20.59
C GLY A 543 -31.03 17.55 22.13
N VAL A 544 -29.98 17.12 22.82
CA VAL A 544 -29.86 17.22 24.28
C VAL A 544 -29.83 18.67 24.75
N CYS A 545 -29.07 19.54 24.08
CA CYS A 545 -29.01 20.97 24.41
C CYS A 545 -30.39 21.65 24.26
N VAL A 546 -31.11 21.38 23.17
CA VAL A 546 -32.47 21.92 22.95
C VAL A 546 -33.44 21.38 24.00
N PHE A 547 -33.35 20.10 24.35
CA PHE A 547 -34.19 19.51 25.38
C PHE A 547 -33.96 20.16 26.76
N ILE A 548 -32.71 20.40 27.13
CA ILE A 548 -32.36 21.10 28.38
C ILE A 548 -32.88 22.54 28.36
N LEU A 549 -32.70 23.27 27.25
CA LEU A 549 -33.20 24.64 27.09
C LEU A 549 -34.73 24.71 27.19
N ALA A 550 -35.45 23.71 26.64
CA ALA A 550 -36.90 23.63 26.76
C ALA A 550 -37.34 23.43 28.23
N ILE A 551 -36.66 22.56 28.98
CA ILE A 551 -36.92 22.38 30.41
C ILE A 551 -36.67 23.69 31.18
N ILE A 552 -35.53 24.34 30.94
CA ILE A 552 -35.20 25.63 31.56
C ILE A 552 -36.28 26.68 31.23
N GLY A 553 -36.70 26.76 29.97
CA GLY A 553 -37.76 27.68 29.54
C GLY A 553 -39.10 27.42 30.21
N ILE A 554 -39.50 26.15 30.35
CA ILE A 554 -40.74 25.76 31.05
C ILE A 554 -40.64 26.14 32.54
N LEU A 555 -39.53 25.81 33.20
CA LEU A 555 -39.32 26.14 34.60
C LEU A 555 -39.34 27.65 34.83
N HIS A 556 -38.66 28.42 33.98
CA HIS A 556 -38.64 29.87 34.07
C HIS A 556 -40.02 30.50 33.82
N TRP A 557 -40.82 29.91 32.93
CA TRP A 557 -42.20 30.34 32.73
C TRP A 557 -43.09 30.04 33.93
N GLN A 558 -42.92 28.87 34.55
CA GLN A 558 -43.64 28.51 35.77
C GLN A 558 -43.28 29.43 36.94
N GLU A 559 -41.99 29.72 37.10
CA GLU A 559 -41.44 30.66 38.09
C GLU A 559 -42.03 32.07 37.89
N LYS A 560 -41.96 32.61 36.67
CA LYS A 560 -42.56 33.91 36.34
C LYS A 560 -44.07 33.97 36.63
N LYS A 561 -44.79 32.87 36.39
CA LYS A 561 -46.23 32.77 36.68
C LYS A 561 -46.52 32.64 38.18
N ALA A 562 -45.58 32.16 38.98
CA ALA A 562 -45.69 32.15 40.44
C ALA A 562 -45.45 33.55 41.00
N ASP A 563 -44.40 34.24 40.55
CA ASP A 563 -44.10 35.63 40.93
C ASP A 563 -45.25 36.59 40.60
N ASP A 564 -45.85 36.45 39.40
CA ASP A 564 -46.99 37.27 38.99
C ASP A 564 -48.24 37.00 39.87
N ARG A 565 -48.38 35.80 40.43
CA ARG A 565 -49.46 35.47 41.38
C ARG A 565 -49.19 36.06 42.76
N GLU A 566 -47.97 36.00 43.26
CA GLU A 566 -47.58 36.61 44.54
C GLU A 566 -47.77 38.14 44.49
N LYS A 567 -47.29 38.80 43.43
CA LYS A 567 -47.48 40.26 43.26
C LYS A 567 -48.94 40.69 43.26
N ARG A 568 -49.85 39.88 42.68
CA ARG A 568 -51.30 40.15 42.73
C ARG A 568 -51.89 39.97 44.13
N GLN A 569 -51.41 38.98 44.89
CA GLN A 569 -51.82 38.79 46.28
C GLN A 569 -51.36 39.94 47.18
N GLU A 570 -50.13 40.42 47.00
CA GLU A 570 -49.63 41.61 47.70
C GLU A 570 -50.45 42.86 47.36
N ALA A 571 -50.75 43.09 46.07
CA ALA A 571 -51.59 44.21 45.64
C ALA A 571 -53.01 44.17 46.24
N HIS A 572 -53.60 42.99 46.43
CA HIS A 572 -54.89 42.85 47.12
C HIS A 572 -54.78 43.09 48.63
N ARG A 573 -53.64 42.78 49.26
CA ARG A 573 -53.39 43.07 50.68
C ARG A 573 -53.40 44.57 50.98
N PHE A 574 -52.84 45.39 50.08
CA PHE A 574 -52.86 46.86 50.21
C PHE A 574 -54.26 47.47 50.17
N HIS A 575 -55.25 46.82 49.56
CA HIS A 575 -56.61 47.31 49.51
C HIS A 575 -57.41 47.06 50.81
N PHE A 576 -56.96 46.13 51.67
CA PHE A 576 -57.61 45.85 52.96
C PHE A 576 -57.04 46.65 54.14
N ASP A 577 -55.82 47.19 54.03
CA ASP A 577 -55.24 48.09 55.04
C ASP A 577 -55.69 49.56 54.91
N ALA A 578 -56.48 49.89 53.86
CA ALA A 578 -56.97 51.25 53.57
C ALA A 578 -58.49 51.44 53.81
N MET A 579 -59.17 50.45 54.40
CA MET A 579 -60.54 50.51 54.90
C MET A 579 -60.52 50.28 56.41
#